data_AF-A0A951GR29-F1
#
_entry.id   AF-A0A951GR29-F1
#
_cell.length_a   1.000
_cell.length_b   1.000
_cell.length_c   1.000
_cell.angle_alpha   90.00
_cell.angle_beta   90.00
_cell.angle_gamma   90.00
#
_symmetry.space_group_name_H-M   'P 1'
#
loop_
_entity.id
_entity.type
_entity.pdbx_description
1 polymer ?
#
loop_
_entity_poly.entity_id
_entity_poly.type
_entity_poly.pdbx_seq_one_letter_code
_entity_poly.pdbx_strand_id
1 'polypeptide(L)'
;MLEFFERRLEPTAPLPDVPPPVIDSRRAMLRFYWHFVRQIPGPVAALFTTGFFVALTDAAIPLCMGRIVTLISTQQADTIWAVAGSQLLLMATLFLVVRPVANFAQAIVANQMMIPGLTNLVRWQSHWHVVRQGWTFFQNDFAGRIAARVMQTGPALRESVTASIMGIWYICVYGVSAIALLSRADWRLSLPIVCWFALYIGVLITFLPRMRERSRRMSEMRSQLTGKIVDSYTNILTVKLFARARDEDDFIRDAIGDHTEAY
;
A
#
# COMPACT_ATOMS: atom_id res chain seq x y z
N MET A 1 -13.19 -19.57 -12.47
CA MET A 1 -13.42 -19.22 -11.03
C MET A 1 -12.90 -17.82 -10.68
N LEU A 2 -11.77 -17.36 -11.24
CA LEU A 2 -11.23 -16.01 -11.01
C LEU A 2 -12.01 -14.90 -11.77
N GLU A 3 -12.61 -15.22 -12.93
CA GLU A 3 -13.48 -14.30 -13.69
C GLU A 3 -14.70 -13.79 -12.90
N PHE A 4 -15.18 -14.54 -11.90
CA PHE A 4 -16.32 -14.12 -11.06
C PHE A 4 -15.96 -12.90 -10.19
N PHE A 5 -14.70 -12.80 -9.76
CA PHE A 5 -14.20 -11.66 -9.00
C PHE A 5 -13.84 -10.48 -9.92
N GLU A 6 -13.39 -10.76 -11.15
CA GLU A 6 -13.11 -9.74 -12.17
C GLU A 6 -14.40 -9.09 -12.70
N ARG A 7 -15.48 -9.86 -12.87
CA ARG A 7 -16.80 -9.35 -13.30
C ARG A 7 -17.48 -8.40 -12.31
N ARG A 8 -17.09 -8.40 -11.03
CA ARG A 8 -17.67 -7.46 -10.04
C ARG A 8 -17.08 -6.07 -10.09
N LEU A 9 -15.97 -5.88 -10.80
CA LEU A 9 -15.33 -4.59 -10.99
C LEU A 9 -15.18 -4.37 -12.48
N GLU A 10 -16.22 -3.82 -13.13
CA GLU A 10 -16.07 -3.28 -14.48
C GLU A 10 -15.25 -1.98 -14.37
N PRO A 11 -13.94 -1.97 -14.71
CA PRO A 11 -13.11 -0.78 -14.51
C PRO A 11 -13.56 0.37 -15.42
N THR A 12 -14.35 0.04 -16.45
CA THR A 12 -14.88 0.93 -17.49
C THR A 12 -16.36 1.27 -17.32
N ALA A 13 -16.99 0.92 -16.19
CA ALA A 13 -18.38 1.26 -15.92
C ALA A 13 -18.64 2.79 -16.08
N PRO A 14 -19.86 3.20 -16.46
CA PRO A 14 -20.19 4.61 -16.67
C PRO A 14 -19.88 5.43 -15.41
N LEU A 15 -19.08 6.47 -15.59
CA LEU A 15 -18.57 7.27 -14.48
C LEU A 15 -19.71 8.03 -13.79
N PRO A 16 -19.70 8.16 -12.46
CA PRO A 16 -20.60 9.10 -11.79
C PRO A 16 -20.31 10.53 -12.28
N ASP A 17 -21.36 11.32 -12.52
CA ASP A 17 -21.31 12.72 -13.03
C ASP A 17 -20.49 13.70 -12.16
N VAL A 18 -19.98 13.25 -11.02
CA VAL A 18 -19.27 14.08 -10.05
C VAL A 18 -17.77 14.02 -10.34
N PRO A 19 -17.14 15.14 -10.73
CA PRO A 19 -15.69 15.18 -10.91
C PRO A 19 -14.97 14.84 -9.59
N PRO A 20 -13.74 14.30 -9.65
CA PRO A 20 -12.95 14.05 -8.46
C PRO A 20 -12.81 15.36 -7.64
N PRO A 21 -12.84 15.29 -6.29
CA PRO A 21 -12.91 16.47 -5.44
C PRO A 21 -11.68 17.38 -5.63
N VAL A 22 -11.93 18.68 -5.78
CA VAL A 22 -10.88 19.71 -5.94
C VAL A 22 -10.00 19.77 -4.68
N ILE A 23 -8.68 19.90 -4.89
CA ILE A 23 -7.66 19.82 -3.84
C ILE A 23 -7.47 21.18 -3.17
N ASP A 24 -8.48 21.66 -2.45
CA ASP A 24 -8.44 22.99 -1.82
C ASP A 24 -8.14 22.97 -0.31
N SER A 25 -7.96 21.79 0.30
CA SER A 25 -7.88 21.64 1.77
C SER A 25 -6.89 20.58 2.22
N ARG A 26 -6.42 20.67 3.47
CA ARG A 26 -5.58 19.66 4.14
C ARG A 26 -6.18 18.24 4.11
N ARG A 27 -7.52 18.12 3.98
CA ARG A 27 -8.25 16.85 3.87
C ARG A 27 -8.57 16.44 2.43
N ALA A 28 -8.16 17.20 1.43
CA ALA A 28 -8.44 16.88 0.03
C ALA A 28 -7.90 15.52 -0.39
N MET A 29 -6.69 15.18 0.05
CA MET A 29 -6.09 13.88 -0.25
C MET A 29 -6.95 12.73 0.33
N LEU A 30 -7.44 12.85 1.57
CA LEU A 30 -8.35 11.84 2.14
C LEU A 30 -9.68 11.74 1.37
N ARG A 31 -10.24 12.87 0.92
CA ARG A 31 -11.45 12.89 0.09
C ARG A 31 -11.22 12.22 -1.27
N PHE A 32 -10.04 12.42 -1.87
CA PHE A 32 -9.63 11.75 -3.11
C PHE A 32 -9.55 10.24 -2.91
N TYR A 33 -8.90 9.77 -1.85
CA TYR A 33 -8.85 8.35 -1.51
C TYR A 33 -10.25 7.77 -1.31
N TRP A 34 -11.09 8.45 -0.52
CA TRP A 34 -12.46 8.03 -0.25
C TRP A 34 -13.32 7.93 -1.52
N HIS A 35 -13.14 8.87 -2.46
CA HIS A 35 -13.87 8.86 -3.73
C HIS A 35 -13.69 7.56 -4.51
N PHE A 36 -12.46 7.03 -4.58
CA PHE A 36 -12.18 5.77 -5.27
C PHE A 36 -12.50 4.54 -4.42
N VAL A 37 -12.17 4.56 -3.13
CA VAL A 37 -12.40 3.42 -2.22
C VAL A 37 -13.90 3.12 -2.08
N ARG A 38 -14.76 4.14 -2.03
CA ARG A 38 -16.22 3.98 -1.95
C ARG A 38 -16.82 3.26 -3.17
N GLN A 39 -16.17 3.32 -4.32
CA GLN A 39 -16.67 2.69 -5.55
C GLN A 39 -16.44 1.17 -5.56
N ILE A 40 -15.57 0.66 -4.67
CA ILE A 40 -15.22 -0.75 -4.60
C ILE A 40 -15.43 -1.35 -3.19
N PRO A 41 -16.64 -1.22 -2.60
CA PRO A 41 -16.88 -1.62 -1.22
C PRO A 41 -16.68 -3.12 -0.99
N GLY A 42 -16.99 -3.97 -1.99
CA GLY A 42 -16.85 -5.42 -1.90
C GLY A 42 -15.40 -5.90 -1.70
N PRO A 43 -14.48 -5.61 -2.63
CA PRO A 43 -13.06 -5.97 -2.50
C PRO A 43 -12.39 -5.38 -1.25
N VAL A 44 -12.72 -4.14 -0.89
CA VAL A 44 -12.18 -3.48 0.29
C VAL A 44 -12.65 -4.17 1.56
N ALA A 45 -13.96 -4.49 1.66
CA ALA A 45 -14.50 -5.26 2.78
C ALA A 45 -13.88 -6.66 2.85
N ALA A 46 -13.71 -7.35 1.72
CA ALA A 46 -13.06 -8.67 1.66
C ALA A 46 -11.59 -8.62 2.11
N LEU A 47 -10.86 -7.56 1.77
CA LEU A 47 -9.47 -7.38 2.20
C LEU A 47 -9.41 -7.14 3.72
N PHE A 48 -10.33 -6.33 4.23
CA PHE A 48 -10.43 -6.06 5.66
C PHE A 48 -10.77 -7.32 6.47
N THR A 49 -11.76 -8.11 6.03
CA THR A 49 -12.16 -9.34 6.72
C THR A 49 -11.07 -10.41 6.68
N THR A 50 -10.49 -10.67 5.51
CA THR A 50 -9.38 -11.64 5.38
C THR A 50 -8.16 -11.20 6.20
N GLY A 51 -7.83 -9.91 6.22
CA GLY A 51 -6.76 -9.39 7.06
C GLY A 51 -7.03 -9.48 8.56
N PHE A 52 -8.27 -9.31 8.99
CA PHE A 52 -8.65 -9.56 10.38
C PHE A 52 -8.44 -11.03 10.78
N PHE A 53 -8.83 -11.99 9.95
CA PHE A 53 -8.60 -13.42 10.24
C PHE A 53 -7.12 -13.78 10.30
N VAL A 54 -6.30 -13.21 9.41
CA VAL A 54 -4.84 -13.39 9.46
C VAL A 54 -4.28 -12.85 10.78
N ALA A 55 -4.63 -11.60 11.14
CA ALA A 55 -4.16 -10.98 12.38
C ALA A 55 -4.62 -11.77 13.62
N LEU A 56 -5.86 -12.28 13.64
CA LEU A 56 -6.39 -13.11 14.72
C LEU A 56 -5.61 -14.42 14.87
N THR A 57 -5.29 -15.06 13.75
CA THR A 57 -4.55 -16.33 13.76
C THR A 57 -3.10 -16.15 14.21
N ASP A 58 -2.47 -15.04 13.82
CA ASP A 58 -1.13 -14.69 14.30
C ASP A 58 -1.14 -14.29 15.79
N ALA A 59 -2.16 -13.58 16.26
CA ALA A 59 -2.34 -13.24 17.68
C ALA A 59 -2.59 -14.49 18.55
N ALA A 60 -3.03 -15.61 17.97
CA ALA A 60 -3.16 -16.88 18.67
C ALA A 60 -1.82 -17.56 18.96
N ILE A 61 -0.72 -17.20 18.27
CA ILE A 61 0.60 -17.85 18.42
C ILE A 61 1.12 -17.75 19.86
N PRO A 62 1.21 -16.56 20.49
CA PRO A 62 1.76 -16.45 21.84
C PRO A 62 0.87 -17.15 22.88
N LEU A 63 -0.46 -17.11 22.69
CA LEU A 63 -1.43 -17.83 23.53
C LEU A 63 -1.22 -19.33 23.45
N CYS A 64 -1.06 -19.85 22.24
CA CYS A 64 -0.81 -21.26 22.01
C CYS A 64 0.52 -21.70 22.61
N MET A 65 1.57 -20.89 22.42
CA MET A 65 2.89 -21.15 22.98
C MET A 65 2.85 -21.21 24.51
N GLY A 66 2.23 -20.23 25.17
CA GLY A 66 2.08 -20.20 26.63
C GLY A 66 1.35 -21.43 27.16
N ARG A 67 0.31 -21.88 26.45
CA ARG A 67 -0.44 -23.08 26.82
C ARG A 67 0.36 -24.36 26.62
N ILE A 68 1.12 -24.49 25.53
CA ILE A 68 2.02 -25.64 25.30
C ILE A 68 3.08 -25.72 26.40
N VAL A 69 3.72 -24.60 26.75
CA VAL A 69 4.72 -24.54 27.83
C VAL A 69 4.09 -24.97 29.16
N THR A 70 2.88 -24.50 29.46
CA THR A 70 2.16 -24.88 30.69
C THR A 70 1.88 -26.38 30.72
N LEU A 71 1.38 -26.95 29.62
CA LEU A 71 1.07 -28.39 29.51
C LEU A 71 2.32 -29.25 29.70
N ILE A 72 3.44 -28.89 29.08
CA ILE A 72 4.71 -29.61 29.23
C ILE A 72 5.24 -29.51 30.67
N SER A 73 5.06 -28.37 31.33
CA SER A 73 5.56 -28.16 32.70
C SER A 73 4.76 -28.83 33.81
N THR A 74 3.48 -29.16 33.57
CA THR A 74 2.55 -29.60 34.62
C THR A 74 2.12 -31.07 34.51
N GLN A 75 2.24 -31.70 33.34
CA GLN A 75 1.76 -33.06 33.09
C GLN A 75 2.92 -34.06 32.94
N GLN A 76 2.73 -35.29 33.44
CA GLN A 76 3.66 -36.41 33.21
C GLN A 76 3.56 -36.91 31.77
N ALA A 77 4.70 -37.22 31.14
CA ALA A 77 4.83 -37.56 29.72
C ALA A 77 3.82 -38.59 29.19
N ASP A 78 3.42 -39.56 30.02
CA ASP A 78 2.54 -40.67 29.64
C ASP A 78 1.05 -40.27 29.49
N THR A 79 0.60 -39.17 30.11
CA THR A 79 -0.83 -38.75 30.06
C THR A 79 -1.10 -37.55 29.16
N ILE A 80 -0.04 -36.93 28.62
CA ILE A 80 -0.13 -35.72 27.77
C ILE A 80 -1.00 -35.98 26.55
N TRP A 81 -0.85 -37.12 25.88
CA TRP A 81 -1.61 -37.44 24.68
C TRP A 81 -3.09 -37.73 24.96
N ALA A 82 -3.39 -38.36 26.09
CA ALA A 82 -4.77 -38.69 26.48
C ALA A 82 -5.57 -37.45 26.91
N VAL A 83 -4.92 -36.50 27.61
CA VAL A 83 -5.58 -35.32 28.18
C VAL A 83 -5.46 -34.09 27.27
N ALA A 84 -4.29 -33.88 26.65
CA ALA A 84 -3.99 -32.70 25.84
C ALA A 84 -3.98 -32.96 24.33
N GLY A 85 -4.16 -34.20 23.88
CA GLY A 85 -4.13 -34.55 22.44
C GLY A 85 -5.14 -33.77 21.61
N SER A 86 -6.37 -33.60 22.09
CA SER A 86 -7.40 -32.80 21.41
C SER A 86 -7.04 -31.31 21.32
N GLN A 87 -6.47 -30.76 22.39
CA GLN A 87 -6.03 -29.36 22.43
C GLN A 87 -4.84 -29.12 21.49
N LEU A 88 -3.84 -30.01 21.50
CA LEU A 88 -2.68 -29.96 20.61
C LEU A 88 -3.08 -30.14 19.14
N LEU A 89 -4.03 -31.04 18.85
CA LEU A 89 -4.56 -31.24 17.50
C LEU A 89 -5.27 -29.98 17.00
N LEU A 90 -6.10 -29.34 17.84
CA LEU A 90 -6.77 -28.08 17.48
C LEU A 90 -5.76 -26.96 17.17
N MET A 91 -4.69 -26.85 17.97
CA MET A 91 -3.62 -25.88 17.74
C MET A 91 -2.85 -26.20 16.44
N ALA A 92 -2.55 -27.49 16.19
CA ALA A 92 -1.89 -27.93 14.96
C ALA A 92 -2.77 -27.63 13.73
N THR A 93 -4.08 -27.91 13.78
CA THR A 93 -5.01 -27.57 12.70
C THR A 93 -5.09 -26.06 12.48
N LEU A 94 -5.11 -25.26 13.55
CA LEU A 94 -5.11 -23.80 13.44
C LEU A 94 -3.87 -23.29 12.66
N PHE A 95 -2.68 -23.80 12.96
CA PHE A 95 -1.45 -23.31 12.34
C PHE A 95 -1.11 -23.95 10.99
N LEU A 96 -1.44 -25.22 10.78
CA LEU A 96 -1.11 -25.95 9.55
C LEU A 96 -2.19 -25.80 8.48
N VAL A 97 -3.43 -25.50 8.85
CA VAL A 97 -4.55 -25.42 7.91
C VAL A 97 -5.16 -24.03 7.90
N VAL A 98 -5.68 -23.57 9.05
CA VAL A 98 -6.44 -22.31 9.10
C VAL A 98 -5.56 -21.12 8.74
N ARG A 99 -4.34 -21.05 9.28
CA ARG A 99 -3.41 -19.96 9.00
C ARG A 99 -2.99 -19.87 7.53
N PRO A 100 -2.51 -20.95 6.86
CA PRO A 100 -2.22 -20.89 5.43
C PRO A 100 -3.44 -20.53 4.58
N VAL A 101 -4.62 -21.07 4.90
CA VAL A 101 -5.86 -20.76 4.17
C VAL A 101 -6.23 -19.28 4.31
N ALA A 102 -6.14 -18.70 5.52
CA ALA A 102 -6.41 -17.29 5.75
C ALA A 102 -5.42 -16.39 4.98
N ASN A 103 -4.12 -16.72 5.02
CA ASN A 103 -3.10 -15.99 4.27
C ASN A 103 -3.29 -16.11 2.75
N PHE A 104 -3.65 -17.29 2.28
CA PHE A 104 -3.93 -17.54 0.87
C PHE A 104 -5.16 -16.78 0.39
N ALA A 105 -6.25 -16.81 1.16
CA ALA A 105 -7.46 -16.03 0.87
C ALA A 105 -7.15 -14.53 0.82
N GLN A 106 -6.39 -14.01 1.80
CA GLN A 106 -5.95 -12.63 1.81
C GLN A 106 -5.09 -12.30 0.59
N ALA A 107 -4.14 -13.17 0.21
CA ALA A 107 -3.28 -12.99 -0.94
C ALA A 107 -4.07 -12.98 -2.25
N ILE A 108 -5.12 -13.81 -2.40
CA ILE A 108 -6.01 -13.78 -3.56
C ILE A 108 -6.75 -12.44 -3.63
N VAL A 109 -7.33 -11.97 -2.53
CA VAL A 109 -8.05 -10.69 -2.52
C VAL A 109 -7.10 -9.53 -2.83
N ALA A 110 -5.94 -9.49 -2.18
CA ALA A 110 -4.96 -8.44 -2.37
C ALA A 110 -4.40 -8.41 -3.80
N ASN A 111 -4.03 -9.57 -4.36
CA ASN A 111 -3.37 -9.64 -5.67
C ASN A 111 -4.35 -9.71 -6.83
N GLN A 112 -5.40 -10.53 -6.75
CA GLN A 112 -6.31 -10.72 -7.88
C GLN A 112 -7.43 -9.68 -7.92
N MET A 113 -7.95 -9.23 -6.77
CA MET A 113 -9.07 -8.29 -6.76
C MET A 113 -8.61 -6.83 -6.72
N MET A 114 -7.68 -6.51 -5.81
CA MET A 114 -7.27 -5.12 -5.59
C MET A 114 -6.29 -4.62 -6.67
N ILE A 115 -5.31 -5.44 -7.12
CA ILE A 115 -4.32 -5.01 -8.13
C ILE A 115 -4.98 -4.59 -9.43
N PRO A 116 -5.66 -5.47 -10.18
CA PRO A 116 -6.25 -5.06 -11.46
C PRO A 116 -7.45 -4.13 -11.25
N GLY A 117 -8.31 -4.40 -10.26
CA GLY A 117 -9.56 -3.68 -10.07
C GLY A 117 -9.38 -2.19 -9.76
N LEU A 118 -8.76 -1.87 -8.62
CA LEU A 118 -8.59 -0.47 -8.21
C LEU A 118 -7.62 0.29 -9.13
N THR A 119 -6.54 -0.36 -9.58
CA THR A 119 -5.56 0.28 -10.45
C THR A 119 -6.18 0.71 -11.78
N ASN A 120 -6.91 -0.19 -12.45
CA ASN A 120 -7.47 0.11 -13.77
C ASN A 120 -8.68 1.04 -13.68
N LEU A 121 -9.47 0.97 -12.60
CA LEU A 121 -10.55 1.92 -12.35
C LEU A 121 -10.01 3.35 -12.25
N VAL A 122 -8.95 3.56 -11.45
CA VAL A 122 -8.33 4.88 -11.31
C VAL A 122 -7.72 5.34 -12.63
N ARG A 123 -7.03 4.46 -13.36
CA ARG A 123 -6.46 4.77 -14.68
C ARG A 123 -7.52 5.20 -15.68
N TRP A 124 -8.61 4.43 -15.78
CA TRP A 124 -9.71 4.73 -16.69
C TRP A 124 -10.36 6.07 -16.37
N GLN A 125 -10.69 6.32 -15.11
CA GLN A 125 -11.31 7.58 -14.69
C GLN A 125 -10.38 8.78 -14.89
N SER A 126 -9.10 8.60 -14.59
CA SER A 126 -8.09 9.64 -14.82
C SER A 126 -7.93 9.95 -16.31
N HIS A 127 -7.86 8.92 -17.15
CA HIS A 127 -7.80 9.09 -18.61
C HIS A 127 -9.05 9.79 -19.15
N TRP A 128 -10.24 9.35 -18.74
CA TRP A 128 -11.53 9.92 -19.13
C TRP A 128 -11.63 11.41 -18.80
N HIS A 129 -11.07 11.84 -17.66
CA HIS A 129 -11.06 13.25 -17.27
C HIS A 129 -9.99 14.06 -18.02
N VAL A 130 -8.81 13.49 -18.22
CA VAL A 130 -7.69 14.15 -18.91
C VAL A 130 -7.99 14.39 -20.39
N VAL A 131 -8.56 13.40 -21.10
CA VAL A 131 -8.85 13.52 -22.54
C VAL A 131 -9.89 14.61 -22.86
N ARG A 132 -10.70 15.01 -21.87
CA ARG A 132 -11.72 16.07 -21.99
C ARG A 132 -11.21 17.47 -21.63
N GLN A 133 -9.94 17.61 -21.26
CA GLN A 133 -9.37 18.93 -21.00
C GLN A 133 -9.22 19.73 -22.31
N GLY A 134 -9.24 21.05 -22.19
CA GLY A 134 -9.08 21.93 -23.34
C GLY A 134 -7.71 21.81 -24.00
N TRP A 135 -7.62 22.21 -25.27
CA TRP A 135 -6.38 22.16 -26.06
C TRP A 135 -5.18 22.81 -25.35
N THR A 136 -5.40 23.94 -24.68
CA THR A 136 -4.36 24.66 -23.92
C THR A 136 -3.69 23.81 -22.83
N PHE A 137 -4.42 22.87 -22.22
CA PHE A 137 -3.84 21.93 -21.24
C PHE A 137 -2.75 21.05 -21.88
N PHE A 138 -3.02 20.53 -23.08
CA PHE A 138 -2.09 19.66 -23.81
C PHE A 138 -0.92 20.41 -24.46
N GLN A 139 -1.05 21.72 -24.69
CA GLN A 139 0.07 22.55 -25.15
C GLN A 139 1.05 22.91 -24.02
N ASN A 140 0.57 23.00 -22.77
CA ASN A 140 1.37 23.44 -21.64
C ASN A 140 2.14 22.30 -20.93
N ASP A 141 1.82 21.03 -21.22
CA ASP A 141 2.45 19.88 -20.57
C ASP A 141 2.72 18.75 -21.58
N PHE A 142 3.90 18.13 -21.52
CA PHE A 142 4.26 17.05 -22.45
C PHE A 142 3.35 15.83 -22.27
N ALA A 143 2.91 15.26 -23.39
CA ALA A 143 2.07 14.07 -23.42
C ALA A 143 2.67 12.91 -22.58
N GLY A 144 3.99 12.74 -22.60
CA GLY A 144 4.69 11.74 -21.80
C GLY A 144 4.52 11.94 -20.29
N ARG A 145 4.59 13.19 -19.79
CA ARG A 145 4.38 13.50 -18.36
C ARG A 145 2.92 13.27 -17.96
N ILE A 146 1.98 13.67 -18.80
CA ILE A 146 0.54 13.44 -18.58
C ILE A 146 0.25 11.94 -18.51
N ALA A 147 0.74 11.17 -19.49
CA ALA A 147 0.57 9.72 -19.53
C ALA A 147 1.18 9.02 -18.32
N ALA A 148 2.40 9.41 -17.91
CA ALA A 148 3.04 8.88 -16.72
C ALA A 148 2.21 9.11 -15.44
N ARG A 149 1.64 10.32 -15.27
CA ARG A 149 0.77 10.63 -14.12
C ARG A 149 -0.49 9.76 -14.11
N VAL A 150 -1.17 9.61 -15.25
CA VAL A 150 -2.35 8.74 -15.38
C VAL A 150 -2.00 7.29 -15.06
N MET A 151 -0.88 6.79 -15.57
CA MET A 151 -0.47 5.38 -15.41
C MET A 151 -0.01 5.03 -13.99
N GLN A 152 0.60 5.98 -13.27
CA GLN A 152 1.19 5.77 -11.94
C GLN A 152 0.25 6.12 -10.78
N THR A 153 -0.76 6.96 -11.01
CA THR A 153 -1.71 7.33 -9.94
C THR A 153 -2.50 6.10 -9.45
N GLY A 154 -2.93 5.22 -10.35
CA GLY A 154 -3.68 4.00 -10.00
C GLY A 154 -2.92 3.06 -9.07
N PRO A 155 -1.72 2.58 -9.45
CA PRO A 155 -0.91 1.72 -8.60
C PRO A 155 -0.56 2.37 -7.26
N ALA A 156 -0.17 3.65 -7.25
CA ALA A 156 0.21 4.37 -6.03
C ALA A 156 -0.96 4.49 -5.04
N LEU A 157 -2.16 4.83 -5.53
CA LEU A 157 -3.37 4.91 -4.71
C LEU A 157 -3.70 3.54 -4.10
N ARG A 158 -3.69 2.50 -4.93
CA ARG A 158 -3.94 1.13 -4.49
C ARG A 158 -2.94 0.69 -3.41
N GLU A 159 -1.64 0.85 -3.65
CA GLU A 159 -0.62 0.43 -2.70
C GLU A 159 -0.80 1.11 -1.35
N SER A 160 -1.08 2.41 -1.35
CA SER A 160 -1.33 3.14 -0.12
C SER A 160 -2.58 2.63 0.60
N VAL A 161 -3.68 2.36 -0.10
CA VAL A 161 -4.91 1.80 0.49
C VAL A 161 -4.66 0.40 1.06
N THR A 162 -4.07 -0.49 0.27
CA THR A 162 -3.77 -1.88 0.67
C THR A 162 -2.80 -1.90 1.85
N ALA A 163 -1.72 -1.12 1.82
CA ALA A 163 -0.76 -1.04 2.93
C ALA A 163 -1.38 -0.43 4.19
N SER A 164 -2.29 0.53 4.07
CA SER A 164 -3.00 1.10 5.22
C SER A 164 -3.91 0.06 5.87
N ILE A 165 -4.66 -0.70 5.07
CA ILE A 165 -5.56 -1.74 5.59
C ILE A 165 -4.77 -2.92 6.17
N MET A 166 -3.72 -3.38 5.50
CA MET A 166 -2.99 -4.57 5.96
C MET A 166 -1.98 -4.23 7.06
N GLY A 167 -1.14 -3.22 6.84
CA GLY A 167 -0.03 -2.90 7.73
C GLY A 167 -0.48 -2.25 9.04
N ILE A 168 -1.28 -1.18 8.97
CA ILE A 168 -1.71 -0.45 10.18
C ILE A 168 -2.61 -1.35 11.04
N TRP A 169 -3.56 -2.03 10.41
CA TRP A 169 -4.45 -2.95 11.12
C TRP A 169 -3.69 -4.07 11.82
N TYR A 170 -2.72 -4.68 11.14
CA TYR A 170 -1.90 -5.74 11.71
C TYR A 170 -1.13 -5.26 12.94
N ILE A 171 -0.46 -4.10 12.84
CA ILE A 171 0.26 -3.50 13.97
C ILE A 171 -0.69 -3.18 15.13
N CYS A 172 -1.88 -2.65 14.85
CA CYS A 172 -2.87 -2.34 15.88
C CYS A 172 -3.37 -3.60 16.60
N VAL A 173 -3.86 -4.60 15.86
CA VAL A 173 -4.41 -5.83 16.46
C VAL A 173 -3.33 -6.61 17.20
N TYR A 174 -2.17 -6.80 16.58
CA TYR A 174 -1.08 -7.55 17.19
C TYR A 174 -0.48 -6.80 18.38
N GLY A 175 -0.22 -5.50 18.25
CA GLY A 175 0.33 -4.66 19.31
C GLY A 175 -0.59 -4.58 20.53
N VAL A 176 -1.89 -4.31 20.31
CA VAL A 176 -2.88 -4.29 21.40
C VAL A 176 -3.01 -5.67 22.06
N SER A 177 -3.02 -6.75 21.27
CA SER A 177 -3.08 -8.10 21.81
C SER A 177 -1.84 -8.42 22.65
N ALA A 178 -0.63 -8.12 22.17
CA ALA A 178 0.61 -8.34 22.89
C ALA A 178 0.65 -7.58 24.23
N ILE A 179 0.29 -6.30 24.23
CA ILE A 179 0.22 -5.47 25.44
C ILE A 179 -0.82 -6.01 26.41
N ALA A 180 -2.02 -6.36 25.92
CA ALA A 180 -3.10 -6.90 26.75
C ALA A 180 -2.71 -8.25 27.37
N LEU A 181 -2.06 -9.14 26.61
CA LEU A 181 -1.62 -10.44 27.10
C LEU A 181 -0.53 -10.32 28.17
N LEU A 182 0.48 -9.48 27.93
CA LEU A 182 1.55 -9.27 28.92
C LEU A 182 1.04 -8.55 30.16
N SER A 183 0.18 -7.54 30.00
CA SER A 183 -0.39 -6.81 31.13
C SER A 183 -1.30 -7.68 32.02
N ARG A 184 -1.88 -8.76 31.48
CA ARG A 184 -2.61 -9.76 32.27
C ARG A 184 -1.68 -10.64 33.10
N ALA A 185 -0.45 -10.88 32.65
CA ALA A 185 0.54 -11.65 33.40
C ALA A 185 1.21 -10.78 34.48
N ASP A 186 1.77 -9.64 34.08
CA ASP A 186 2.28 -8.58 34.96
C ASP A 186 2.38 -7.28 34.15
N TRP A 187 1.80 -6.19 34.64
CA TRP A 187 1.84 -4.88 33.97
C TRP A 187 3.27 -4.41 33.67
N ARG A 188 4.25 -4.81 34.49
CA ARG A 188 5.67 -4.47 34.30
C ARG A 188 6.25 -5.08 33.02
N LEU A 189 5.73 -6.23 32.57
CA LEU A 189 6.16 -6.88 31.32
C LEU A 189 5.69 -6.12 30.08
N SER A 190 4.67 -5.26 30.19
CA SER A 190 4.21 -4.42 29.08
C SER A 190 5.08 -3.17 28.87
N LEU A 191 5.80 -2.72 29.90
CA LEU A 191 6.59 -1.48 29.87
C LEU A 191 7.64 -1.44 28.75
N PRO A 192 8.45 -2.50 28.49
CA PRO A 192 9.40 -2.48 27.40
C PRO A 192 8.73 -2.33 26.03
N ILE A 193 7.57 -2.95 25.82
CA ILE A 193 6.82 -2.84 24.56
C ILE A 193 6.26 -1.43 24.38
N VAL A 194 5.66 -0.86 25.42
CA VAL A 194 5.14 0.52 25.37
C VAL A 194 6.26 1.52 25.12
N CYS A 195 7.40 1.36 25.80
CA CYS A 195 8.59 2.18 25.58
C CYS A 195 9.10 2.07 24.12
N TRP A 196 9.14 0.84 23.59
CA TRP A 196 9.52 0.60 22.20
C TRP A 196 8.56 1.27 21.21
N PHE A 197 7.24 1.18 21.42
CA PHE A 197 6.25 1.87 20.60
C PHE A 197 6.41 3.40 20.68
N ALA A 198 6.66 3.95 21.87
CA ALA A 198 6.90 5.37 22.04
C ALA A 198 8.15 5.84 21.29
N LEU A 199 9.24 5.08 21.36
CA LEU A 199 10.47 5.36 20.60
C LEU A 199 10.21 5.28 19.09
N TYR A 200 9.49 4.25 18.63
CA TYR A 200 9.13 4.08 17.24
C TYR A 200 8.27 5.25 16.71
N ILE A 201 7.28 5.69 17.49
CA ILE A 201 6.48 6.88 17.17
C ILE A 201 7.36 8.14 17.13
N GLY A 202 8.30 8.30 18.06
CA GLY A 202 9.27 9.40 18.06
C GLY A 202 10.12 9.44 16.78
N VAL A 203 10.59 8.27 16.33
CA VAL A 203 11.29 8.12 15.04
C VAL A 203 10.37 8.52 13.89
N LEU A 204 9.13 8.03 13.85
CA LEU A 204 8.18 8.39 12.78
C LEU A 204 7.92 9.90 12.73
N ILE A 205 7.63 10.55 13.86
CA ILE A 205 7.37 12.00 13.92
C ILE A 205 8.57 12.80 13.40
N THR A 206 9.79 12.32 13.64
CA THR A 206 11.02 13.02 13.26
C THR A 206 11.42 12.78 11.80
N PHE A 207 11.38 11.52 11.35
CA PHE A 207 11.91 11.11 10.06
C PHE A 207 10.86 11.13 8.93
N LEU A 208 9.59 10.81 9.23
CA LEU A 208 8.52 10.80 8.22
C LEU A 208 8.31 12.16 7.52
N PRO A 209 8.25 13.33 8.20
CA PRO A 209 8.07 14.61 7.51
C PRO A 209 9.29 14.97 6.65
N ARG A 210 10.50 14.69 7.12
CA ARG A 210 11.75 14.91 6.36
C ARG A 210 11.80 14.04 5.12
N MET A 211 11.44 12.77 5.26
CA MET A 211 11.37 11.83 4.13
C MET A 211 10.33 12.30 3.11
N ARG A 212 9.13 12.69 3.56
CA ARG A 212 8.08 13.22 2.68
C ARG A 212 8.52 14.45 1.88
N GLU A 213 9.23 15.38 2.51
CA GLU A 213 9.72 16.57 1.83
C GLU A 213 10.80 16.23 0.79
N ARG A 214 11.76 15.37 1.13
CA ARG A 214 12.78 14.89 0.19
C ARG A 214 12.17 14.11 -0.98
N SER A 215 11.23 13.20 -0.71
CA SER A 215 10.51 12.47 -1.76
C SER A 215 9.73 13.38 -2.69
N ARG A 216 9.16 14.48 -2.16
CA ARG A 216 8.48 15.49 -2.99
C ARG A 216 9.47 16.20 -3.92
N ARG A 217 10.58 16.71 -3.38
CA ARG A 217 11.64 17.37 -4.18
C ARG A 217 12.18 16.43 -5.26
N MET A 218 12.50 15.19 -4.89
CA MET A 218 12.91 14.14 -5.83
C MET A 218 11.89 13.91 -6.95
N SER A 219 10.60 13.82 -6.62
CA SER A 219 9.55 13.64 -7.63
C SER A 219 9.41 14.84 -8.56
N GLU A 220 9.60 16.06 -8.06
CA GLU A 220 9.59 17.29 -8.87
C GLU A 220 10.78 17.29 -9.84
N MET A 221 11.99 17.00 -9.37
CA MET A 221 13.20 16.90 -10.21
C MET A 221 13.10 15.80 -11.26
N ARG A 222 12.62 14.61 -10.88
CA ARG A 222 12.38 13.50 -11.83
C ARG A 222 11.38 13.89 -12.92
N SER A 223 10.32 14.62 -12.56
CA SER A 223 9.33 15.10 -13.53
C SER A 223 9.93 16.12 -14.50
N GLN A 224 10.83 17.00 -14.03
CA GLN A 224 11.54 17.95 -14.88
C GLN A 224 12.50 17.24 -15.83
N LEU A 225 13.35 16.33 -15.32
CA LEU A 225 14.27 15.52 -16.11
C LEU A 225 13.54 14.73 -17.20
N THR A 226 12.47 14.02 -16.84
CA THR A 226 11.65 13.29 -17.81
C THR A 226 11.03 14.23 -18.86
N GLY A 227 10.61 15.43 -18.43
CA GLY A 227 10.11 16.46 -19.35
C GLY A 227 11.16 16.87 -20.39
N LYS A 228 12.38 17.21 -19.95
CA LYS A 228 13.49 17.58 -20.86
C LYS A 228 13.80 16.45 -21.85
N ILE A 229 13.90 15.20 -21.38
CA ILE A 229 14.18 14.05 -22.25
C ILE A 229 13.07 13.83 -23.29
N VAL A 230 11.81 13.89 -22.88
CA VAL A 230 10.67 13.71 -23.79
C VAL A 230 10.61 14.83 -24.83
N ASP A 231 10.97 16.06 -24.46
CA ASP A 231 11.05 17.19 -25.37
C ASP A 231 12.09 16.97 -26.47
N SER A 232 13.32 16.61 -26.10
CA SER A 232 14.41 16.30 -27.04
C SER A 232 14.00 15.20 -28.04
N TYR A 233 13.28 14.18 -27.58
CA TYR A 233 12.80 13.11 -28.47
C TYR A 233 11.63 13.52 -29.35
N THR A 234 10.70 14.33 -28.83
CA THR A 234 9.55 14.82 -29.61
C THR A 234 10.01 15.79 -30.72
N ASN A 235 11.03 16.59 -30.43
CA ASN A 235 11.59 17.59 -31.32
C ASN A 235 12.93 17.17 -31.97
N ILE A 236 13.15 15.85 -32.13
CA ILE A 236 14.44 15.31 -32.57
C ILE A 236 14.91 15.83 -33.92
N LEU A 237 13.98 16.14 -34.85
CA LEU A 237 14.31 16.73 -36.15
C LEU A 237 15.00 18.09 -35.99
N THR A 238 14.46 18.96 -35.14
CA THR A 238 15.03 20.29 -34.86
C THR A 238 16.40 20.17 -34.22
N VAL A 239 16.54 19.27 -33.24
CA VAL A 239 17.83 19.00 -32.58
C VAL A 239 18.87 18.54 -33.61
N LYS A 240 18.52 17.62 -34.52
CA LYS A 240 19.46 17.13 -35.54
C LYS A 240 19.81 18.15 -36.62
N LEU A 241 18.91 19.08 -36.93
CA LEU A 241 19.14 20.10 -37.96
C LEU A 241 19.91 21.33 -37.44
N PHE A 242 19.73 21.70 -36.17
CA PHE A 242 20.20 22.99 -35.65
C PHE A 242 21.05 22.93 -34.38
N ALA A 243 20.94 21.89 -33.55
CA ALA A 243 21.68 21.83 -32.29
C ALA A 243 23.08 21.23 -32.50
N ARG A 244 24.09 21.77 -31.80
CA ARG A 244 25.40 21.11 -31.70
C ARG A 244 25.27 19.97 -30.70
N ALA A 245 25.86 18.82 -31.01
CA ALA A 245 25.80 17.64 -30.14
C ALA A 245 26.26 17.93 -28.70
N ARG A 246 27.29 18.78 -28.54
CA ARG A 246 27.80 19.18 -27.22
C ARG A 246 26.78 19.96 -26.39
N ASP A 247 26.03 20.87 -27.02
CA ASP A 247 25.06 21.72 -26.31
C ASP A 247 23.88 20.87 -25.79
N GLU A 248 23.47 19.85 -26.56
CA GLU A 248 22.46 18.86 -26.13
C GLU A 248 22.98 17.95 -25.02
N ASP A 249 24.23 17.47 -25.13
CA ASP A 249 24.87 16.64 -24.11
C ASP A 249 24.98 17.38 -22.77
N ASP A 250 25.39 18.65 -22.79
CA ASP A 250 25.50 19.50 -21.60
C ASP A 250 24.10 19.79 -21.00
N PHE A 251 23.09 20.09 -21.84
CA PHE A 251 21.71 20.31 -21.39
C PHE A 251 21.10 19.11 -20.64
N ILE A 252 21.32 17.89 -21.14
CA ILE A 252 20.86 16.67 -20.47
C ILE A 252 21.72 16.33 -19.25
N ARG A 253 23.03 16.54 -19.34
CA ARG A 253 23.96 16.33 -18.22
C ARG A 253 23.59 17.16 -17.01
N ASP A 254 23.32 18.45 -17.19
CA ASP A 254 22.93 19.35 -16.08
C ASP A 254 21.65 18.84 -15.40
N ALA A 255 20.66 18.42 -16.19
CA ALA A 255 19.42 17.85 -15.65
C ALA A 255 19.63 16.55 -14.86
N ILE A 256 20.59 15.72 -15.27
CA ILE A 256 20.98 14.50 -14.54
C ILE A 256 21.75 14.86 -13.28
N GLY A 257 22.62 15.88 -13.33
CA GLY A 257 23.31 16.44 -12.17
C GLY A 257 22.34 16.89 -11.10
N ASP A 258 21.39 17.76 -11.45
CA ASP A 258 20.37 18.27 -10.54
C ASP A 258 19.52 17.13 -9.92
N HIS A 259 19.18 16.11 -10.70
CA HIS A 259 18.44 14.93 -10.21
C HIS A 259 19.28 14.08 -9.25
N THR A 260 20.60 14.02 -9.45
CA THR A 260 21.52 13.26 -8.57
C THR A 260 21.70 13.97 -7.23
N GLU A 261 21.78 15.30 -7.21
CA GLU A 261 21.87 16.09 -5.96
C GLU A 261 20.59 16.03 -5.12
N ALA A 262 19.44 15.75 -5.75
CA ALA A 262 18.17 15.63 -5.06
C ALA A 262 18.02 14.34 -4.24
N TYR A 263 18.88 13.33 -4.46
CA TYR A 263 18.85 12.01 -3.80
C TYR A 263 19.47 12.06 -2.39
#